data_AF-A0AA39J0Y1-F1
#
_entry.id   AF-A0AA39J0Y1-F1
#
_cell.length_a   1.000
_cell.length_b   1.000
_cell.length_c   1.000
_cell.angle_alpha   90.00
_cell.angle_beta   90.00
_cell.angle_gamma   90.00
#
_symmetry.space_group_name_H-M   'P 1'
#
loop_
_entity.id
_entity.type
_entity.pdbx_description
1 polymer ?
#
loop_
_entity_poly.entity_id
_entity_poly.type
_entity_poly.pdbx_seq_one_letter_code
_entity_poly.pdbx_strand_id
1 'polypeptide(L)'
;MAPKTDQEWREETSQFAYVPDSDAEKRLVRKIDIRIVPTVWILYTLSYLDRANIGNAKVGGLETALGLTSSQYSVVLLVFFVSYVVFEIPANMILTRVRPSIYLSVLCFLWGGVAACMAAINNWQQLAGVRFCLGVIEAGFAPGVAFYLSSWYKRHELAKRYSIYYTATAVSGAFSGLLAGVITDNLSIARGIEGWQWLFLIEGLGSCFLALFTWMILPDWPTTTKWMTTEEKFIAVQRLKHDGIGGVAVGEERTHKECLKMALTDWRTWYLSVMYMLATGSQTIQYFIPTLVGQLGYSGVSKQYMTIPVYMVALVCILTFCFLSDIKKERGNFVSLTSLIAGISFIIVVAVDAKKVKYAFLCFAVGCVYAACPLTLLWVSSVIDHPAEKRAVAIALVNGLGNSASIYGSFLWPSTTGPRYVQGFATTTAFILTLCIMAQVFKVLLRKYPSQGLNDAERIVDEKQSDVASV
;
A
#
# COMPACT_ATOMS: atom_id res chain seq x y z
N MET A 1 -20.91 -6.60 -27.50
CA MET A 1 -19.84 -6.81 -28.47
C MET A 1 -19.11 -8.07 -28.08
N ALA A 2 -19.21 -9.11 -28.90
CA ALA A 2 -18.40 -10.30 -28.73
C ALA A 2 -16.90 -9.93 -28.82
N PRO A 3 -16.00 -10.64 -28.13
CA PRO A 3 -14.56 -10.43 -28.29
C PRO A 3 -14.17 -10.73 -29.75
N LYS A 4 -13.48 -9.78 -30.40
CA LYS A 4 -12.92 -9.95 -31.76
C LYS A 4 -12.00 -11.18 -31.79
N THR A 5 -12.04 -11.96 -32.86
CA THR A 5 -11.18 -13.13 -33.03
C THR A 5 -9.72 -12.70 -33.26
N ASP A 6 -8.75 -13.55 -32.90
CA ASP A 6 -7.31 -13.24 -33.00
C ASP A 6 -6.86 -12.96 -34.45
N GLN A 7 -7.60 -13.49 -35.43
CA GLN A 7 -7.41 -13.21 -36.86
C GLN A 7 -7.85 -11.79 -37.26
N GLU A 8 -9.05 -11.35 -36.85
CA GLU A 8 -9.54 -9.99 -37.13
C GLU A 8 -8.63 -8.91 -36.53
N TRP A 9 -8.06 -9.18 -35.35
CA TRP A 9 -7.09 -8.30 -34.70
C TRP A 9 -5.78 -8.19 -35.49
N ARG A 10 -5.27 -9.31 -36.03
CA ARG A 10 -4.04 -9.32 -36.84
C ARG A 10 -4.23 -8.61 -38.17
N GLU A 11 -5.39 -8.73 -38.80
CA GLU A 11 -5.70 -8.05 -40.06
C GLU A 11 -5.79 -6.53 -39.87
N GLU A 12 -6.53 -6.05 -38.86
CA GLU A 12 -6.64 -4.61 -38.55
C GLU A 12 -5.31 -3.98 -38.10
N THR A 13 -4.41 -4.76 -37.50
CA THR A 13 -3.14 -4.24 -36.97
C THR A 13 -1.93 -4.50 -37.83
N SER A 14 -2.10 -5.21 -38.95
CA SER A 14 -1.05 -5.48 -39.94
C SER A 14 -0.40 -4.22 -40.50
N GLN A 15 -1.08 -3.07 -40.44
CA GLN A 15 -0.63 -1.77 -40.93
C GLN A 15 0.24 -1.01 -39.91
N PHE A 16 0.28 -1.43 -38.64
CA PHE A 16 1.00 -0.73 -37.59
C PHE A 16 2.30 -1.46 -37.22
N ALA A 17 3.41 -0.75 -37.27
CA ALA A 17 4.70 -1.23 -36.74
C ALA A 17 4.92 -0.65 -35.33
N TYR A 18 5.23 -1.51 -34.36
CA TYR A 18 5.60 -1.04 -33.02
C TYR A 18 7.07 -0.61 -33.00
N VAL A 19 7.31 0.67 -32.70
CA VAL A 19 8.64 1.24 -32.47
C VAL A 19 8.77 1.58 -30.98
N PRO A 20 9.70 0.94 -30.24
CA PRO A 20 9.97 1.28 -28.84
C PRO A 20 10.33 2.75 -28.66
N ASP A 21 9.85 3.38 -27.59
CA ASP A 21 10.15 4.76 -27.19
C ASP A 21 9.73 5.85 -28.19
N SER A 22 8.83 5.52 -29.12
CA SER A 22 8.21 6.46 -30.04
C SER A 22 7.42 7.56 -29.32
N ASP A 23 7.24 8.72 -29.98
CA ASP A 23 6.41 9.80 -29.44
C ASP A 23 4.95 9.39 -29.24
N ALA A 24 4.46 8.47 -30.09
CA ALA A 24 3.14 7.85 -29.94
C ALA A 24 3.05 7.05 -28.64
N GLU A 25 4.07 6.25 -28.30
CA GLU A 25 4.12 5.51 -27.03
C GLU A 25 4.14 6.47 -25.83
N LYS A 26 4.98 7.51 -25.85
CA LYS A 26 5.07 8.48 -24.75
C LYS A 26 3.75 9.25 -24.53
N ARG A 27 3.06 9.62 -25.62
CA ARG A 27 1.73 10.25 -25.55
C ARG A 27 0.70 9.29 -24.97
N LEU A 28 0.72 8.03 -25.39
CA LEU A 28 -0.14 6.99 -24.86
C LEU A 28 0.08 6.79 -23.35
N VAL A 29 1.33 6.66 -22.90
CA VAL A 29 1.65 6.48 -21.47
C VAL A 29 1.16 7.65 -20.63
N ARG A 30 1.35 8.90 -21.08
CA ARG A 30 0.80 10.08 -20.38
C ARG A 30 -0.73 10.05 -20.31
N LYS A 31 -1.38 9.63 -21.39
CA LYS A 31 -2.83 9.49 -21.48
C LYS A 31 -3.36 8.41 -20.51
N ILE A 32 -2.63 7.30 -20.36
CA ILE A 32 -2.91 6.26 -19.36
C ILE A 32 -2.69 6.81 -17.94
N ASP A 33 -1.56 7.49 -17.70
CA ASP A 33 -1.18 8.03 -16.40
C ASP A 33 -2.21 9.00 -15.83
N ILE A 34 -2.68 9.95 -16.64
CA ILE A 34 -3.68 10.95 -16.23
C ILE A 34 -5.00 10.31 -15.78
N ARG A 35 -5.32 9.12 -16.29
CA ARG A 35 -6.60 8.46 -16.02
C ARG A 35 -6.49 7.40 -14.91
N ILE A 36 -5.46 6.57 -14.95
CA ILE A 36 -5.30 5.45 -14.02
C ILE A 36 -4.73 5.93 -12.68
N VAL A 37 -3.62 6.66 -12.69
CA VAL A 37 -2.88 6.98 -11.46
C VAL A 37 -3.73 7.82 -10.49
N PRO A 38 -4.39 8.93 -10.90
CA PRO A 38 -5.23 9.71 -9.99
C PRO A 38 -6.42 8.92 -9.45
N THR A 39 -7.11 8.14 -10.30
CA THR A 39 -8.29 7.38 -9.89
C THR A 39 -7.93 6.32 -8.85
N VAL A 40 -6.88 5.56 -9.11
CA VAL A 40 -6.38 4.52 -8.21
C VAL A 40 -5.81 5.14 -6.92
N TRP A 41 -5.14 6.29 -7.03
CA TRP A 41 -4.64 7.03 -5.88
C TRP A 41 -5.77 7.51 -4.97
N ILE A 42 -6.85 8.10 -5.53
CA ILE A 42 -8.04 8.51 -4.77
C ILE A 42 -8.69 7.32 -4.07
N LEU A 43 -8.90 6.22 -4.79
CA LEU A 43 -9.50 5.02 -4.21
C LEU A 43 -8.66 4.45 -3.05
N TYR A 44 -7.33 4.48 -3.18
CA TYR A 44 -6.44 4.03 -2.12
C TYR A 44 -6.36 5.00 -0.95
N THR A 45 -6.48 6.30 -1.20
CA THR A 45 -6.69 7.29 -0.14
C THR A 45 -7.94 6.91 0.65
N LEU A 46 -9.09 6.69 0.01
CA LEU A 46 -10.34 6.34 0.69
C LEU A 46 -10.24 5.03 1.50
N SER A 47 -9.59 4.00 0.96
CA SER A 47 -9.36 2.73 1.66
C SER A 47 -8.49 2.92 2.91
N TYR A 48 -7.38 3.66 2.82
CA TYR A 48 -6.56 3.95 4.00
C TYR A 48 -7.24 4.90 4.99
N LEU A 49 -8.19 5.69 4.52
CA LEU A 49 -8.90 6.65 5.33
C LEU A 49 -9.79 5.87 6.30
N ASP A 50 -10.57 4.93 5.79
CA ASP A 50 -11.39 4.03 6.60
C ASP A 50 -10.59 3.22 7.63
N ARG A 51 -9.38 2.76 7.25
CA ARG A 51 -8.46 2.09 8.19
C ARG A 51 -7.99 3.00 9.32
N ALA A 52 -7.69 4.26 9.02
CA ALA A 52 -7.25 5.24 10.02
C ALA A 52 -8.42 5.69 10.94
N ASN A 53 -9.65 5.68 10.42
CA ASN A 53 -10.83 6.20 11.12
C ASN A 53 -11.10 5.52 12.45
N ILE A 54 -10.78 4.24 12.62
CA ILE A 54 -10.99 3.55 13.90
C ILE A 54 -10.19 4.18 15.05
N GLY A 55 -8.98 4.66 14.77
CA GLY A 55 -8.13 5.33 15.75
C GLY A 55 -8.66 6.71 16.10
N ASN A 56 -9.21 7.43 15.12
CA ASN A 56 -9.86 8.73 15.34
C ASN A 56 -11.21 8.58 16.06
N ALA A 57 -12.02 7.59 15.69
CA ALA A 57 -13.28 7.25 16.33
C ALA A 57 -13.08 6.89 17.81
N LYS A 58 -11.99 6.18 18.15
CA LYS A 58 -11.58 5.92 19.53
C LYS A 58 -11.46 7.21 20.34
N VAL A 59 -10.79 8.23 19.79
CA VAL A 59 -10.66 9.56 20.43
C VAL A 59 -11.98 10.34 20.39
N GLY A 60 -12.82 10.12 19.38
CA GLY A 60 -14.14 10.72 19.19
C GLY A 60 -15.26 10.14 20.06
N GLY A 61 -14.96 9.28 21.05
CA GLY A 61 -15.94 8.78 22.01
C GLY A 61 -16.41 7.34 21.81
N LEU A 62 -15.90 6.63 20.79
CA LEU A 62 -16.27 5.23 20.52
C LEU A 62 -16.00 4.31 21.72
N GLU A 63 -14.87 4.50 22.42
CA GLU A 63 -14.47 3.67 23.56
C GLU A 63 -15.46 3.82 24.73
N THR A 64 -15.89 5.05 25.01
CA THR A 64 -16.85 5.36 26.07
C THR A 64 -18.27 4.94 25.71
N ALA A 65 -18.68 5.12 24.45
CA ALA A 65 -20.04 4.82 23.99
C ALA A 65 -20.35 3.31 24.01
N LEU A 66 -19.36 2.48 23.64
CA LEU A 66 -19.51 1.03 23.56
C LEU A 66 -18.96 0.29 24.78
N GLY A 67 -18.40 1.01 25.77
CA GLY A 67 -17.74 0.41 26.94
C GLY A 67 -16.58 -0.50 26.55
N LEU A 68 -15.81 -0.14 25.52
CA LEU A 68 -14.74 -0.97 24.97
C LEU A 68 -13.56 -1.04 25.95
N THR A 69 -13.16 -2.25 26.30
CA THR A 69 -11.84 -2.49 26.91
C THR A 69 -10.76 -2.39 25.84
N SER A 70 -9.51 -2.12 26.25
CA SER A 70 -8.39 -2.05 25.31
C SER A 70 -8.13 -3.38 24.60
N SER A 71 -8.38 -4.51 25.26
CA SER A 71 -8.31 -5.84 24.63
C SER A 71 -9.39 -6.01 23.56
N GLN A 72 -10.63 -5.61 23.84
CA GLN A 72 -11.71 -5.66 22.84
C GLN A 72 -11.42 -4.75 21.64
N TYR A 73 -10.88 -3.54 21.85
CA TYR A 73 -10.45 -2.68 20.76
C TYR A 73 -9.39 -3.36 19.86
N SER A 74 -8.40 -4.00 20.47
CA SER A 74 -7.40 -4.79 19.73
C SER A 74 -8.01 -5.96 18.97
N VAL A 75 -9.01 -6.65 19.54
CA VAL A 75 -9.75 -7.72 18.85
C VAL A 75 -10.54 -7.20 17.66
N VAL A 76 -11.16 -6.02 17.77
CA VAL A 76 -11.87 -5.38 16.65
C VAL A 76 -10.93 -5.07 15.49
N LEU A 77 -9.71 -4.61 15.78
CA LEU A 77 -8.67 -4.41 14.75
C LEU A 77 -8.20 -5.75 14.15
N LEU A 78 -7.94 -6.74 15.00
CA LEU A 78 -7.49 -8.08 14.62
C LEU A 78 -8.44 -8.74 13.60
N VAL A 79 -9.74 -8.76 13.91
CA VAL A 79 -10.75 -9.48 13.11
C VAL A 79 -10.78 -8.97 11.68
N PHE A 80 -10.66 -7.65 11.46
CA PHE A 80 -10.54 -7.05 10.14
C PHE A 80 -9.34 -7.62 9.36
N PHE A 81 -8.15 -7.64 9.96
CA PHE A 81 -6.94 -8.13 9.28
C PHE A 81 -6.97 -9.62 9.01
N VAL A 82 -7.55 -10.41 9.91
CA VAL A 82 -7.72 -11.86 9.70
C VAL A 82 -8.62 -12.10 8.48
N SER A 83 -9.79 -11.44 8.40
CA SER A 83 -10.63 -11.53 7.20
C SER A 83 -9.92 -11.03 5.95
N TYR A 84 -9.20 -9.91 6.05
CA TYR A 84 -8.50 -9.31 4.92
C TYR A 84 -7.49 -10.30 4.31
N VAL A 85 -6.62 -10.88 5.13
CA VAL A 85 -5.57 -11.81 4.66
C VAL A 85 -6.16 -13.10 4.08
N VAL A 86 -7.21 -13.65 4.69
CA VAL A 86 -7.83 -14.90 4.22
C VAL A 86 -8.54 -14.70 2.87
N PHE A 87 -9.24 -13.59 2.70
CA PHE A 87 -10.03 -13.31 1.49
C PHE A 87 -9.24 -12.60 0.39
N GLU A 88 -7.99 -12.21 0.65
CA GLU A 88 -7.10 -11.55 -0.33
C GLU A 88 -6.91 -12.40 -1.60
N ILE A 89 -6.61 -13.68 -1.43
CA ILE A 89 -6.35 -14.61 -2.55
C ILE A 89 -7.61 -14.87 -3.36
N PRO A 90 -8.76 -15.29 -2.78
CA PRO A 90 -10.00 -15.49 -3.53
C PRO A 90 -10.46 -14.22 -4.26
N ALA A 91 -10.41 -13.06 -3.62
CA ALA A 91 -10.84 -11.81 -4.22
C ALA A 91 -9.99 -11.44 -5.45
N ASN A 92 -8.68 -11.65 -5.39
CA ASN A 92 -7.82 -11.37 -6.54
C ASN A 92 -8.02 -12.39 -7.69
N MET A 93 -8.37 -13.63 -7.38
CA MET A 93 -8.74 -14.63 -8.39
C MET A 93 -10.04 -14.29 -9.13
N ILE A 94 -10.95 -13.53 -8.50
CA ILE A 94 -12.17 -13.05 -9.17
C ILE A 94 -11.80 -11.95 -10.16
N LEU A 95 -10.93 -11.01 -9.77
CA LEU A 95 -10.51 -9.87 -10.61
C LEU A 95 -9.98 -10.29 -11.98
N THR A 96 -9.30 -11.43 -12.09
CA THR A 96 -8.77 -11.92 -13.38
C THR A 96 -9.87 -12.32 -14.38
N ARG A 97 -11.10 -12.57 -13.91
CA ARG A 97 -12.24 -13.03 -14.73
C ARG A 97 -13.27 -11.95 -14.98
N VAL A 98 -13.15 -10.79 -14.32
CA VAL A 98 -14.12 -9.71 -14.40
C VAL A 98 -13.48 -8.43 -14.93
N ARG A 99 -14.31 -7.43 -15.22
CA ARG A 99 -13.85 -6.11 -15.65
C ARG A 99 -13.29 -5.33 -14.46
N PRO A 100 -12.04 -4.85 -14.50
CA PRO A 100 -11.44 -4.10 -13.40
C PRO A 100 -12.23 -2.84 -13.03
N SER A 101 -12.78 -2.12 -14.02
CA SER A 101 -13.60 -0.93 -13.81
C SER A 101 -14.80 -1.22 -12.90
N ILE A 102 -15.56 -2.26 -13.20
CA ILE A 102 -16.74 -2.64 -12.42
C ILE A 102 -16.32 -3.23 -11.08
N TYR A 103 -15.34 -4.11 -11.07
CA TYR A 103 -14.94 -4.81 -9.85
C TYR A 103 -14.41 -3.87 -8.78
N LEU A 104 -13.43 -3.02 -9.11
CA LEU A 104 -12.82 -2.10 -8.14
C LEU A 104 -13.83 -1.04 -7.66
N SER A 105 -14.74 -0.60 -8.53
CA SER A 105 -15.82 0.34 -8.16
C SER A 105 -16.90 -0.29 -7.30
N VAL A 106 -17.31 -1.54 -7.59
CA VAL A 106 -18.30 -2.25 -6.77
C VAL A 106 -17.72 -2.57 -5.40
N LEU A 107 -16.46 -2.99 -5.31
CA LEU A 107 -15.78 -3.11 -4.03
C LEU A 107 -15.82 -1.77 -3.28
N CYS A 108 -15.52 -0.65 -3.96
CA CYS A 108 -15.57 0.71 -3.38
C CYS A 108 -16.90 1.09 -2.80
N PHE A 109 -17.95 0.77 -3.54
CA PHE A 109 -19.30 1.04 -3.11
C PHE A 109 -19.70 0.16 -1.92
N LEU A 110 -19.38 -1.14 -1.97
CA LEU A 110 -19.74 -2.08 -0.91
C LEU A 110 -18.98 -1.81 0.39
N TRP A 111 -17.66 -1.57 0.34
CA TRP A 111 -16.89 -1.29 1.55
C TRP A 111 -17.33 0.05 2.16
N GLY A 112 -17.58 1.07 1.35
CA GLY A 112 -18.06 2.37 1.82
C GLY A 112 -19.42 2.26 2.52
N GLY A 113 -20.32 1.42 1.99
CA GLY A 113 -21.62 1.15 2.59
C GLY A 113 -21.49 0.43 3.93
N VAL A 114 -20.65 -0.60 4.00
CA VAL A 114 -20.37 -1.32 5.25
C VAL A 114 -19.68 -0.42 6.28
N ALA A 115 -18.78 0.47 5.86
CA ALA A 115 -18.18 1.47 6.72
C ALA A 115 -19.24 2.44 7.29
N ALA A 116 -20.17 2.93 6.47
CA ALA A 116 -21.28 3.77 6.93
C ALA A 116 -22.18 3.04 7.94
N CYS A 117 -22.39 1.72 7.79
CA CYS A 117 -23.14 0.92 8.76
C CYS A 117 -22.47 0.88 10.14
N MET A 118 -21.16 1.17 10.27
CA MET A 118 -20.50 1.24 11.58
C MET A 118 -21.09 2.34 12.47
N ALA A 119 -21.65 3.40 11.88
CA ALA A 119 -22.28 4.48 12.62
C ALA A 119 -23.53 4.03 13.42
N ALA A 120 -24.21 2.96 12.98
CA ALA A 120 -25.46 2.48 13.59
C ALA A 120 -25.25 1.41 14.69
N ILE A 121 -24.00 1.16 15.08
CA ILE A 121 -23.63 0.08 15.99
C ILE A 121 -23.81 0.48 17.45
N ASN A 122 -24.34 -0.43 18.26
CA ASN A 122 -24.58 -0.21 19.69
C ASN A 122 -23.76 -1.14 20.60
N ASN A 123 -23.08 -2.16 20.04
CA ASN A 123 -22.33 -3.15 20.81
C ASN A 123 -20.96 -3.45 20.18
N TRP A 124 -19.97 -3.85 21.00
CA TRP A 124 -18.63 -4.18 20.49
C TRP A 124 -18.62 -5.41 19.57
N GLN A 125 -19.51 -6.39 19.80
CA GLN A 125 -19.61 -7.58 18.95
C GLN A 125 -20.12 -7.23 17.55
N GLN A 126 -21.07 -6.28 17.47
CA GLN A 126 -21.55 -5.75 16.20
C GLN A 126 -20.42 -5.01 15.47
N LEU A 127 -19.61 -4.23 16.20
CA LEU A 127 -18.43 -3.55 15.64
C LEU A 127 -17.43 -4.56 15.06
N ALA A 128 -17.14 -5.64 15.78
CA ALA A 128 -16.27 -6.72 15.30
C ALA A 128 -16.85 -7.43 14.06
N GLY A 129 -18.16 -7.68 14.04
CA GLY A 129 -18.85 -8.32 12.91
C GLY A 129 -18.83 -7.46 11.64
N VAL A 130 -19.15 -6.17 11.74
CA VAL A 130 -19.09 -5.24 10.61
C VAL A 130 -17.65 -5.07 10.11
N ARG A 131 -16.67 -5.08 11.03
CA ARG A 131 -15.24 -5.05 10.70
C ARG A 131 -14.77 -6.30 9.98
N PHE A 132 -15.29 -7.47 10.33
CA PHE A 132 -15.04 -8.69 9.58
C PHE A 132 -15.57 -8.57 8.14
N CYS A 133 -16.83 -8.15 7.97
CA CYS A 133 -17.42 -7.94 6.65
C CYS A 133 -16.65 -6.93 5.81
N LEU A 134 -16.20 -5.84 6.43
CA LEU A 134 -15.37 -4.83 5.78
C LEU A 134 -14.06 -5.45 5.28
N GLY A 135 -13.37 -6.25 6.13
CA GLY A 135 -12.13 -6.91 5.74
C GLY A 135 -12.31 -7.89 4.58
N VAL A 136 -13.42 -8.62 4.52
CA VAL A 136 -13.76 -9.50 3.38
C VAL A 136 -13.89 -8.72 2.07
N ILE A 137 -14.57 -7.56 2.11
CA ILE A 137 -14.82 -6.76 0.90
C ILE A 137 -13.55 -6.01 0.48
N GLU A 138 -12.81 -5.43 1.42
CA GLU A 138 -11.63 -4.63 1.12
C GLU A 138 -10.42 -5.48 0.69
N ALA A 139 -10.40 -6.78 1.03
CA ALA A 139 -9.31 -7.71 0.73
C ALA A 139 -8.85 -7.70 -0.74
N GLY A 140 -9.78 -7.55 -1.68
CA GLY A 140 -9.47 -7.56 -3.11
C GLY A 140 -8.89 -6.26 -3.65
N PHE A 141 -8.92 -5.16 -2.89
CA PHE A 141 -8.64 -3.84 -3.42
C PHE A 141 -7.14 -3.60 -3.66
N ALA A 142 -6.31 -3.67 -2.61
CA ALA A 142 -4.87 -3.39 -2.74
C ALA A 142 -4.12 -4.35 -3.68
N PRO A 143 -4.25 -5.69 -3.56
CA PRO A 143 -3.63 -6.61 -4.51
C PRO A 143 -4.24 -6.48 -5.91
N GLY A 144 -5.54 -6.19 -6.00
CA GLY A 144 -6.23 -6.03 -7.28
C GLY A 144 -5.76 -4.80 -8.05
N VAL A 145 -5.52 -3.69 -7.36
CA VAL A 145 -4.89 -2.49 -7.93
C VAL A 145 -3.46 -2.80 -8.39
N ALA A 146 -2.66 -3.50 -7.58
CA ALA A 146 -1.29 -3.86 -7.96
C ALA A 146 -1.28 -4.71 -9.24
N PHE A 147 -2.19 -5.70 -9.33
CA PHE A 147 -2.38 -6.50 -10.53
C PHE A 147 -2.85 -5.65 -11.72
N TYR A 148 -3.84 -4.80 -11.53
CA TYR A 148 -4.36 -3.92 -12.57
C TYR A 148 -3.29 -2.97 -13.14
N LEU A 149 -2.47 -2.34 -12.29
CA LEU A 149 -1.35 -1.50 -12.74
C LEU A 149 -0.31 -2.31 -13.53
N SER A 150 -0.04 -3.57 -13.14
CA SER A 150 0.90 -4.43 -13.87
C SER A 150 0.45 -4.75 -15.29
N SER A 151 -0.86 -4.69 -15.58
CA SER A 151 -1.41 -4.92 -16.92
C SER A 151 -1.38 -3.69 -17.83
N TRP A 152 -0.99 -2.52 -17.33
CA TRP A 152 -0.96 -1.26 -18.09
C TRP A 152 0.45 -0.70 -18.28
N TYR A 153 1.38 -1.03 -17.38
CA TYR A 153 2.70 -0.40 -17.31
C TYR A 153 3.85 -1.38 -17.53
N LYS A 154 4.92 -0.87 -18.17
CA LYS A 154 6.21 -1.58 -18.25
C LYS A 154 6.84 -1.73 -16.86
N ARG A 155 7.81 -2.63 -16.71
CA ARG A 155 8.52 -2.94 -15.44
C ARG A 155 9.12 -1.71 -14.79
N HIS A 156 9.87 -0.93 -15.56
CA HIS A 156 10.55 0.29 -15.08
C HIS A 156 9.56 1.42 -14.79
N GLU A 157 8.40 1.39 -15.43
CA GLU A 157 7.33 2.38 -15.25
C GLU A 157 6.50 2.12 -13.99
N LEU A 158 6.25 0.86 -13.68
CA LEU A 158 5.40 0.42 -12.59
C LEU A 158 5.93 0.89 -11.24
N ALA A 159 7.25 0.76 -10.99
CA ALA A 159 7.87 1.14 -9.72
C ALA A 159 7.61 2.62 -9.36
N LYS A 160 7.84 3.54 -10.29
CA LYS A 160 7.63 4.98 -10.07
C LYS A 160 6.16 5.31 -9.74
N ARG A 161 5.22 4.66 -10.45
CA ARG A 161 3.78 4.88 -10.27
C ARG A 161 3.28 4.26 -8.98
N TYR A 162 3.86 3.12 -8.60
CA TYR A 162 3.59 2.48 -7.32
C TYR A 162 4.08 3.33 -6.14
N SER A 163 5.23 4.02 -6.26
CA SER A 163 5.69 4.99 -5.27
C SER A 163 4.69 6.16 -5.11
N ILE A 164 4.18 6.70 -6.22
CA ILE A 164 3.14 7.76 -6.20
C ILE A 164 1.87 7.22 -5.55
N TYR A 165 1.42 6.02 -5.93
CA TYR A 165 0.29 5.35 -5.31
C TYR A 165 0.43 5.23 -3.79
N TYR A 166 1.62 4.84 -3.30
CA TYR A 166 1.84 4.67 -1.86
C TYR A 166 1.75 5.97 -1.06
N THR A 167 2.02 7.13 -1.67
CA THR A 167 1.86 8.44 -0.99
C THR A 167 0.43 8.70 -0.52
N ALA A 168 -0.56 8.05 -1.13
CA ALA A 168 -1.96 8.12 -0.72
C ALA A 168 -2.16 7.71 0.75
N THR A 169 -1.32 6.79 1.27
CA THR A 169 -1.41 6.33 2.67
C THR A 169 -1.12 7.46 3.67
N ALA A 170 -0.10 8.28 3.40
CA ALA A 170 0.24 9.42 4.23
C ALA A 170 -0.78 10.55 4.08
N VAL A 171 -1.19 10.84 2.84
CA VAL A 171 -2.22 11.87 2.58
C VAL A 171 -3.53 11.51 3.25
N SER A 172 -3.95 10.26 3.15
CA SER A 172 -5.13 9.72 3.84
C SER A 172 -5.08 9.95 5.34
N GLY A 173 -3.94 9.67 6.00
CA GLY A 173 -3.80 9.90 7.43
C GLY A 173 -3.99 11.36 7.82
N ALA A 174 -3.43 12.29 7.03
CA ALA A 174 -3.59 13.73 7.23
C ALA A 174 -5.05 14.17 7.05
N PHE A 175 -5.72 13.72 5.97
CA PHE A 175 -7.12 14.03 5.72
C PHE A 175 -8.06 13.43 6.78
N SER A 176 -7.82 12.19 7.21
CA SER A 176 -8.59 11.51 8.27
C SER A 176 -8.52 12.29 9.59
N GLY A 177 -7.33 12.74 9.99
CA GLY A 177 -7.15 13.56 11.20
C GLY A 177 -7.85 14.93 11.11
N LEU A 178 -7.80 15.57 9.95
CA LEU A 178 -8.49 16.83 9.69
C LEU A 178 -10.02 16.67 9.75
N LEU A 179 -10.54 15.68 9.02
CA LEU A 179 -11.97 15.42 8.91
C LEU A 179 -12.56 15.04 10.28
N ALA A 180 -11.87 14.16 11.02
CA ALA A 180 -12.24 13.84 12.38
C ALA A 180 -12.30 15.11 13.25
N GLY A 181 -11.29 15.99 13.15
CA GLY A 181 -11.21 17.19 13.95
C GLY A 181 -12.41 18.11 13.70
N VAL A 182 -12.71 18.37 12.43
CA VAL A 182 -13.85 19.19 12.00
C VAL A 182 -15.18 18.60 12.45
N ILE A 183 -15.35 17.27 12.34
CA ILE A 183 -16.59 16.58 12.76
C ILE A 183 -16.75 16.64 14.28
N THR A 184 -15.67 16.41 15.02
CA THR A 184 -15.69 16.44 16.49
C THR A 184 -16.00 17.86 17.01
N ASP A 185 -15.54 18.90 16.30
CA ASP A 185 -15.75 20.31 16.67
C ASP A 185 -17.17 20.80 16.34
N ASN A 186 -17.68 20.46 15.15
CA ASN A 186 -18.91 21.09 14.61
C ASN A 186 -20.14 20.17 14.63
N LEU A 187 -19.97 18.85 14.62
CA LEU A 187 -21.05 17.88 14.47
C LEU A 187 -21.24 16.95 15.68
N SER A 188 -20.36 17.02 16.68
CA SER A 188 -20.53 16.22 17.90
C SER A 188 -21.86 16.55 18.60
N ILE A 189 -22.71 15.55 18.83
CA ILE A 189 -24.04 15.65 19.42
C ILE A 189 -25.05 16.38 18.51
N ALA A 190 -24.65 16.84 17.32
CA ALA A 190 -25.56 17.40 16.35
C ALA A 190 -26.59 16.34 15.94
N ARG A 191 -27.88 16.65 16.16
CA ARG A 191 -29.02 15.74 15.93
C ARG A 191 -29.02 14.47 16.80
N GLY A 192 -28.33 14.47 17.94
CA GLY A 192 -28.28 13.33 18.87
C GLY A 192 -27.36 12.19 18.43
N ILE A 193 -26.48 12.44 17.44
CA ILE A 193 -25.51 11.48 16.92
C ILE A 193 -24.12 11.87 17.43
N GLU A 194 -23.35 10.89 17.93
CA GLU A 194 -22.02 11.13 18.47
C GLU A 194 -20.98 11.38 17.36
N GLY A 195 -19.88 12.09 17.69
CA GLY A 195 -18.87 12.48 16.71
C GLY A 195 -18.25 11.30 15.94
N TRP A 196 -18.06 10.14 16.59
CA TRP A 196 -17.53 8.94 15.93
C TRP A 196 -18.53 8.31 14.95
N GLN A 197 -19.84 8.44 15.18
CA GLN A 197 -20.88 7.95 14.26
C GLN A 197 -20.94 8.84 13.01
N TRP A 198 -20.89 10.15 13.19
CA TRP A 198 -20.78 11.11 12.08
C TRP A 198 -19.54 10.88 11.24
N LEU A 199 -18.41 10.54 11.88
CA LEU A 199 -17.18 10.16 11.21
C LEU A 199 -17.49 9.01 10.24
N PHE A 200 -17.83 7.82 10.74
CA PHE A 200 -18.08 6.66 9.86
C PHE A 200 -19.16 6.90 8.78
N LEU A 201 -20.19 7.68 9.09
CA LEU A 201 -21.26 7.99 8.13
C LEU A 201 -20.78 8.85 6.96
N ILE A 202 -20.10 9.97 7.23
CA ILE A 202 -19.62 10.91 6.20
C ILE A 202 -18.54 10.23 5.34
N GLU A 203 -17.61 9.55 6.00
CA GLU A 203 -16.50 8.80 5.43
C GLU A 203 -16.98 7.69 4.48
N GLY A 204 -17.90 6.86 4.96
CA GLY A 204 -18.46 5.74 4.19
C GLY A 204 -19.32 6.19 3.02
N LEU A 205 -20.20 7.18 3.24
CA LEU A 205 -21.05 7.72 2.17
C LEU A 205 -20.23 8.49 1.12
N GLY A 206 -19.20 9.23 1.54
CA GLY A 206 -18.26 9.89 0.62
C GLY A 206 -17.52 8.88 -0.26
N SER A 207 -17.11 7.76 0.32
CA SER A 207 -16.51 6.65 -0.42
C SER A 207 -17.49 6.03 -1.43
N CYS A 208 -18.75 5.81 -1.04
CA CYS A 208 -19.80 5.34 -1.95
C CYS A 208 -20.04 6.31 -3.11
N PHE A 209 -20.10 7.60 -2.82
CA PHE A 209 -20.31 8.63 -3.82
C PHE A 209 -19.19 8.65 -4.85
N LEU A 210 -17.92 8.62 -4.41
CA LEU A 210 -16.78 8.56 -5.31
C LEU A 210 -16.73 7.25 -6.11
N ALA A 211 -17.15 6.13 -5.51
CA ALA A 211 -17.28 4.84 -6.19
C ALA A 211 -18.16 4.94 -7.46
N LEU A 212 -19.26 5.69 -7.40
CA LEU A 212 -20.20 5.88 -8.51
C LEU A 212 -19.57 6.60 -9.72
N PHE A 213 -18.48 7.35 -9.55
CA PHE A 213 -17.76 7.98 -10.65
C PHE A 213 -16.59 7.13 -11.13
N THR A 214 -16.00 6.33 -10.24
CA THR A 214 -14.80 5.55 -10.57
C THR A 214 -15.03 4.55 -11.71
N TRP A 215 -16.21 3.95 -11.83
CA TRP A 215 -16.51 2.99 -12.90
C TRP A 215 -16.50 3.62 -14.30
N MET A 216 -16.77 4.93 -14.40
CA MET A 216 -16.77 5.69 -15.65
C MET A 216 -15.36 6.15 -16.03
N ILE A 217 -14.52 6.38 -15.02
CA ILE A 217 -13.16 6.91 -15.20
C ILE A 217 -12.16 5.77 -15.36
N LEU A 218 -12.27 4.66 -14.62
CA LEU A 218 -11.29 3.59 -14.67
C LEU A 218 -11.42 2.78 -15.98
N PRO A 219 -10.36 2.66 -16.81
CA PRO A 219 -10.42 1.85 -18.00
C PRO A 219 -10.41 0.34 -17.68
N ASP A 220 -10.93 -0.47 -18.60
CA ASP A 220 -10.88 -1.94 -18.50
C ASP A 220 -9.50 -2.49 -18.91
N TRP A 221 -9.40 -3.73 -19.39
CA TRP A 221 -8.16 -4.25 -19.93
C TRP A 221 -7.72 -3.50 -21.20
N PRO A 222 -6.41 -3.40 -21.50
CA PRO A 222 -5.89 -2.74 -22.70
C PRO A 222 -6.56 -3.19 -24.01
N THR A 223 -6.94 -4.46 -24.09
CA THR A 223 -7.62 -5.06 -25.25
C THR A 223 -9.11 -4.70 -25.34
N THR A 224 -9.78 -4.53 -24.20
CA THR A 224 -11.24 -4.37 -24.11
C THR A 224 -11.71 -2.93 -23.94
N THR A 225 -10.81 -2.00 -23.63
CA THR A 225 -11.20 -0.61 -23.32
C THR A 225 -11.83 0.08 -24.53
N LYS A 226 -12.89 0.87 -24.34
CA LYS A 226 -13.59 1.57 -25.43
C LYS A 226 -13.00 2.94 -25.78
N TRP A 227 -12.13 3.45 -24.93
CA TRP A 227 -11.66 4.84 -24.99
C TRP A 227 -10.42 5.06 -25.87
N MET A 228 -9.74 4.00 -26.26
CA MET A 228 -8.51 4.07 -27.04
C MET A 228 -8.78 3.79 -28.52
N THR A 229 -8.03 4.45 -29.40
CA THR A 229 -8.05 4.13 -30.84
C THR A 229 -7.43 2.74 -31.09
N THR A 230 -7.70 2.15 -32.25
CA THR A 230 -7.14 0.83 -32.61
C THR A 230 -5.60 0.85 -32.60
N GLU A 231 -4.99 1.93 -33.09
CA GLU A 231 -3.54 2.16 -33.03
C GLU A 231 -3.01 2.23 -31.59
N GLU A 232 -3.66 3.02 -30.73
CA GLU A 232 -3.27 3.14 -29.32
C GLU A 232 -3.36 1.80 -28.58
N LYS A 233 -4.40 0.99 -28.86
CA LYS A 233 -4.55 -0.35 -28.27
C LYS A 233 -3.46 -1.30 -28.75
N PHE A 234 -3.11 -1.24 -30.04
CA PHE A 234 -2.02 -2.02 -30.59
C PHE A 234 -0.70 -1.68 -29.88
N ILE A 235 -0.37 -0.38 -29.75
CA ILE A 235 0.83 0.06 -29.03
C ILE A 235 0.78 -0.39 -27.57
N ALA A 236 -0.36 -0.31 -26.89
CA ALA A 236 -0.52 -0.74 -25.49
C ALA A 236 -0.28 -2.24 -25.28
N VAL A 237 -0.70 -3.09 -26.23
CA VAL A 237 -0.46 -4.54 -26.15
C VAL A 237 0.97 -4.87 -26.53
N GLN A 238 1.48 -4.29 -27.62
CA GLN A 238 2.83 -4.58 -28.12
C GLN A 238 3.92 -4.09 -27.18
N ARG A 239 3.74 -2.94 -26.52
CA ARG A 239 4.70 -2.44 -25.52
C ARG A 239 4.89 -3.38 -24.34
N LEU A 240 3.81 -4.03 -23.90
CA LEU A 240 3.84 -5.00 -22.81
C LEU A 240 4.44 -6.32 -23.30
N LYS A 241 4.11 -6.75 -24.53
CA LYS A 241 4.74 -7.93 -25.16
C LYS A 241 6.25 -7.76 -25.30
N HIS A 242 6.70 -6.60 -25.77
CA HIS A 242 8.12 -6.26 -25.88
C HIS A 242 8.85 -6.28 -24.53
N ASP A 243 8.17 -5.93 -23.43
CA ASP A 243 8.73 -5.96 -22.06
C ASP A 243 8.57 -7.34 -21.37
N GLY A 244 8.12 -8.35 -22.13
CA GLY A 244 7.88 -9.71 -21.64
C GLY A 244 6.75 -9.80 -20.61
N ILE A 245 5.81 -8.84 -20.61
CA ILE A 245 4.60 -8.81 -19.77
C ILE A 245 3.36 -9.24 -20.59
N GLY A 246 3.36 -9.02 -21.91
CA GLY A 246 2.20 -9.19 -22.79
C GLY A 246 2.02 -10.59 -23.40
N GLY A 247 2.73 -11.60 -22.91
CA GLY A 247 2.65 -12.97 -23.39
C GLY A 247 2.40 -13.93 -22.22
N VAL A 248 1.18 -14.45 -22.14
CA VAL A 248 0.95 -15.85 -21.72
C VAL A 248 1.55 -16.82 -22.75
N ALA A 249 2.10 -16.32 -23.86
CA ALA A 249 2.80 -17.11 -24.85
C ALA A 249 4.15 -16.47 -25.20
N VAL A 250 5.15 -17.36 -25.40
CA VAL A 250 6.53 -17.12 -25.85
C VAL A 250 7.55 -16.86 -24.74
N GLY A 251 7.81 -17.91 -23.96
CA GLY A 251 8.96 -18.06 -23.09
C GLY A 251 8.71 -19.13 -22.03
N GLU A 252 8.76 -20.41 -22.42
CA GLU A 252 8.38 -21.60 -21.62
C GLU A 252 7.10 -21.38 -20.79
N GLU A 253 5.95 -21.89 -21.26
CA GLU A 253 4.69 -21.93 -20.49
C GLU A 253 4.89 -22.70 -19.17
N ARG A 254 5.44 -22.02 -18.17
CA ARG A 254 5.53 -22.53 -16.82
C ARG A 254 4.18 -22.32 -16.19
N THR A 255 3.58 -23.41 -15.71
CA THR A 255 2.23 -23.35 -15.13
C THR A 255 2.24 -22.40 -13.93
N HIS A 256 1.16 -21.66 -13.65
CA HIS A 256 1.07 -20.81 -12.45
C HIS A 256 1.48 -21.53 -11.14
N LYS A 257 1.25 -22.85 -11.07
CA LYS A 257 1.69 -23.73 -9.98
C LYS A 257 3.22 -23.84 -9.87
N GLU A 258 3.92 -23.87 -11.00
CA GLU A 258 5.38 -23.91 -11.07
C GLU A 258 5.97 -22.56 -10.68
N CYS A 259 5.41 -21.44 -11.16
CA CYS A 259 5.85 -20.11 -10.73
C CYS A 259 5.59 -19.87 -9.23
N LEU A 260 4.46 -20.36 -8.70
CA LEU A 260 4.19 -20.37 -7.27
C LEU A 260 5.21 -21.21 -6.50
N LYS A 261 5.50 -22.43 -6.96
CA LYS A 261 6.54 -23.27 -6.37
C LYS A 261 7.89 -22.57 -6.38
N MET A 262 8.27 -21.93 -7.49
CA MET A 262 9.51 -21.18 -7.61
C MET A 262 9.58 -19.99 -6.65
N ALA A 263 8.49 -19.25 -6.46
CA ALA A 263 8.43 -18.14 -5.51
C ALA A 263 8.54 -18.62 -4.06
N LEU A 264 7.90 -19.75 -3.74
CA LEU A 264 7.95 -20.37 -2.40
C LEU A 264 9.29 -21.05 -2.10
N THR A 265 10.00 -21.56 -3.10
CA THR A 265 11.35 -22.16 -2.91
C THR A 265 12.46 -21.12 -2.87
N ASP A 266 12.19 -19.89 -3.33
CA ASP A 266 13.21 -18.83 -3.34
C ASP A 266 13.34 -18.22 -1.94
N TRP A 267 14.51 -18.43 -1.33
CA TRP A 267 14.84 -17.89 0.00
C TRP A 267 14.74 -16.37 0.05
N ARG A 268 14.94 -15.67 -1.09
CA ARG A 268 14.88 -14.22 -1.18
C ARG A 268 13.48 -13.70 -0.90
N THR A 269 12.44 -14.38 -1.38
CA THR A 269 11.06 -13.95 -1.15
C THR A 269 10.67 -14.10 0.31
N TRP A 270 11.13 -15.14 1.01
CA TRP A 270 10.93 -15.26 2.45
C TRP A 270 11.68 -14.19 3.24
N TYR A 271 12.93 -13.92 2.89
CA TYR A 271 13.72 -12.86 3.54
C TYR A 271 13.06 -11.49 3.39
N LEU A 272 12.63 -11.16 2.16
CA LEU A 272 11.89 -9.93 1.85
C LEU A 272 10.52 -9.87 2.53
N SER A 273 9.84 -11.01 2.70
CA SER A 273 8.57 -11.09 3.44
C SER A 273 8.77 -10.72 4.90
N VAL A 274 9.81 -11.26 5.57
CA VAL A 274 10.12 -10.90 6.95
C VAL A 274 10.49 -9.42 7.06
N MET A 275 11.32 -8.90 6.15
CA MET A 275 11.65 -7.48 6.14
C MET A 275 10.41 -6.60 6.00
N TYR A 276 9.52 -6.92 5.07
CA TYR A 276 8.30 -6.15 4.87
C TYR A 276 7.33 -6.27 6.06
N MET A 277 7.27 -7.44 6.71
CA MET A 277 6.51 -7.67 7.94
C MET A 277 7.03 -6.83 9.13
N LEU A 278 8.35 -6.62 9.24
CA LEU A 278 8.94 -5.72 10.24
C LEU A 278 8.60 -4.25 9.96
N ALA A 279 8.64 -3.84 8.69
CA ALA A 279 8.29 -2.48 8.27
C ALA A 279 6.80 -2.17 8.54
N THR A 280 5.91 -3.02 8.03
CA THR A 280 4.46 -2.90 8.22
C THR A 280 4.04 -3.08 9.67
N GLY A 281 4.69 -3.97 10.42
CA GLY A 281 4.50 -4.13 11.86
C GLY A 281 4.81 -2.85 12.63
N SER A 282 5.84 -2.11 12.23
CA SER A 282 6.15 -0.78 12.79
C SER A 282 5.12 0.28 12.37
N GLN A 283 4.55 0.18 11.16
CA GLN A 283 3.51 1.08 10.65
C GLN A 283 2.19 1.00 11.43
N THR A 284 1.93 -0.10 12.15
CA THR A 284 0.71 -0.30 12.95
C THR A 284 0.52 0.75 14.06
N ILE A 285 1.57 1.50 14.41
CA ILE A 285 1.48 2.69 15.26
C ILE A 285 0.40 3.68 14.78
N GLN A 286 0.08 3.69 13.48
CA GLN A 286 -0.94 4.58 12.88
C GLN A 286 -2.29 4.53 13.60
N TYR A 287 -2.74 3.34 14.04
CA TYR A 287 -4.04 3.17 14.71
C TYR A 287 -4.08 3.79 16.10
N PHE A 288 -2.91 4.15 16.63
CA PHE A 288 -2.72 4.67 17.97
C PHE A 288 -2.12 6.09 17.97
N ILE A 289 -1.77 6.67 16.81
CA ILE A 289 -1.22 8.04 16.71
C ILE A 289 -2.12 9.06 17.43
N PRO A 290 -3.45 9.11 17.22
CA PRO A 290 -4.31 10.06 17.93
C PRO A 290 -4.25 9.89 19.46
N THR A 291 -4.13 8.64 19.92
CA THR A 291 -3.98 8.31 21.34
C THR A 291 -2.63 8.77 21.89
N LEU A 292 -1.53 8.54 21.15
CA LEU A 292 -0.17 8.94 21.49
C LEU A 292 -0.02 10.46 21.57
N VAL A 293 -0.58 11.17 20.59
CA VAL A 293 -0.61 12.64 20.58
C VAL A 293 -1.41 13.16 21.77
N GLY A 294 -2.53 12.52 22.12
CA GLY A 294 -3.33 12.89 23.29
C GLY A 294 -2.55 12.86 24.62
N GLN A 295 -1.55 12.00 24.76
CA GLN A 295 -0.73 11.93 25.98
C GLN A 295 0.24 13.09 26.15
N LEU A 296 0.53 13.83 25.07
CA LEU A 296 1.35 15.04 25.14
C LEU A 296 0.60 16.20 25.81
N GLY A 297 -0.68 16.01 26.15
CA GLY A 297 -1.52 16.99 26.83
C GLY A 297 -2.42 17.79 25.90
N TYR A 298 -2.47 17.44 24.62
CA TYR A 298 -3.49 17.95 23.71
C TYR A 298 -4.86 17.38 24.11
N SER A 299 -5.91 18.18 24.07
CA SER A 299 -7.28 17.81 24.42
C SER A 299 -8.26 18.10 23.28
N GLY A 300 -9.39 17.38 23.27
CA GLY A 300 -10.45 17.55 22.28
C GLY A 300 -9.96 17.49 20.83
N VAL A 301 -10.44 18.46 20.04
CA VAL A 301 -10.16 18.61 18.60
C VAL A 301 -8.67 18.81 18.30
N SER A 302 -7.95 19.49 19.20
CA SER A 302 -6.51 19.73 19.04
C SER A 302 -5.71 18.42 18.92
N LYS A 303 -6.14 17.33 19.59
CA LYS A 303 -5.52 16.00 19.46
C LYS A 303 -5.52 15.50 18.02
N GLN A 304 -6.62 15.73 17.31
CA GLN A 304 -6.84 15.21 15.96
C GLN A 304 -6.10 16.06 14.93
N TYR A 305 -6.09 17.38 15.08
CA TYR A 305 -5.27 18.26 14.23
C TYR A 305 -3.77 18.03 14.40
N MET A 306 -3.31 17.67 15.60
CA MET A 306 -1.90 17.33 15.84
C MET A 306 -1.50 15.96 15.24
N THR A 307 -2.41 15.23 14.60
CA THR A 307 -2.04 14.07 13.78
C THR A 307 -1.59 14.49 12.37
N ILE A 308 -2.06 15.64 11.87
CA ILE A 308 -1.78 16.12 10.50
C ILE A 308 -0.29 16.31 10.26
N PRO A 309 0.49 17.00 11.13
CA PRO A 309 1.92 17.19 10.88
C PRO A 309 2.71 15.87 10.87
N VAL A 310 2.29 14.87 11.64
CA VAL A 310 2.91 13.54 11.67
C VAL A 310 2.84 12.91 10.28
N TYR A 311 1.67 12.95 9.65
CA TYR A 311 1.46 12.41 8.31
C TYR A 311 2.06 13.27 7.20
N MET A 312 2.12 14.60 7.36
CA MET A 312 2.81 15.47 6.40
C MET A 312 4.32 15.23 6.38
N VAL A 313 4.94 15.02 7.54
CA VAL A 313 6.35 14.59 7.61
C VAL A 313 6.52 13.23 6.96
N ALA A 314 5.58 12.30 7.15
CA ALA A 314 5.60 11.01 6.46
C ALA A 314 5.53 11.12 4.94
N LEU A 315 4.68 12.00 4.41
CA LEU A 315 4.59 12.28 2.98
C LEU A 315 5.94 12.77 2.42
N VAL A 316 6.56 13.75 3.10
CA VAL A 316 7.86 14.29 2.70
C VAL A 316 8.94 13.19 2.76
N CYS A 317 9.00 12.41 3.83
CA CYS A 317 9.95 11.30 3.96
C CYS A 317 9.78 10.26 2.85
N ILE A 318 8.54 9.85 2.53
CA ILE A 318 8.28 8.90 1.43
C ILE A 318 8.83 9.47 0.11
N LEU A 319 8.45 10.70 -0.24
CA LEU A 319 8.87 11.33 -1.50
C LEU A 319 10.39 11.47 -1.58
N THR A 320 11.01 12.00 -0.53
CA THR A 320 12.47 12.22 -0.51
C THR A 320 13.25 10.92 -0.56
N PHE A 321 12.98 9.96 0.33
CA PHE A 321 13.79 8.75 0.42
C PHE A 321 13.52 7.77 -0.73
N CYS A 322 12.28 7.63 -1.20
CA CYS A 322 12.00 6.79 -2.36
C CYS A 322 12.64 7.36 -3.64
N PHE A 323 12.53 8.69 -3.86
CA PHE A 323 13.11 9.32 -5.03
C PHE A 323 14.64 9.29 -5.02
N LEU A 324 15.27 9.57 -3.87
CA LEU A 324 16.73 9.46 -3.71
C LEU A 324 17.22 8.02 -3.89
N SER A 325 16.45 7.04 -3.40
CA SER A 325 16.74 5.62 -3.59
C SER A 325 16.68 5.20 -5.05
N ASP A 326 15.75 5.74 -5.83
CA ASP A 326 15.64 5.45 -7.26
C ASP A 326 16.77 6.12 -8.06
N ILE A 327 17.17 7.35 -7.71
CA ILE A 327 18.32 8.03 -8.35
C ILE A 327 19.62 7.28 -8.08
N LYS A 328 19.91 6.98 -6.82
CA LYS A 328 21.17 6.33 -6.43
C LYS A 328 21.18 4.82 -6.67
N LYS A 329 20.02 4.21 -6.95
CA LYS A 329 19.83 2.76 -7.12
C LYS A 329 20.32 1.92 -5.91
N GLU A 330 20.34 2.50 -4.71
CA GLU A 330 20.87 1.85 -3.49
C GLU A 330 19.78 1.54 -2.46
N ARG A 331 18.84 0.65 -2.79
CA ARG A 331 17.65 0.37 -1.95
C ARG A 331 17.99 -0.04 -0.52
N GLY A 332 18.94 -0.95 -0.33
CA GLY A 332 19.33 -1.42 1.00
C GLY A 332 19.87 -0.34 1.93
N ASN A 333 20.61 0.64 1.39
CA ASN A 333 21.14 1.74 2.20
C ASN A 333 20.03 2.68 2.68
N PHE A 334 19.06 2.99 1.81
CA PHE A 334 17.93 3.84 2.17
C PHE A 334 16.96 3.16 3.13
N VAL A 335 16.72 1.85 3.00
CA VAL A 335 15.96 1.08 3.99
C VAL A 335 16.65 1.12 5.35
N SER A 336 17.96 0.87 5.43
CA SER A 336 18.70 0.95 6.69
C SER A 336 18.74 2.37 7.27
N LEU A 337 18.94 3.39 6.45
CA LEU A 337 18.99 4.78 6.90
C LEU A 337 17.65 5.23 7.50
N THR A 338 16.55 5.01 6.79
CA THR A 338 15.20 5.33 7.29
C THR A 338 14.89 4.54 8.55
N SER A 339 15.24 3.25 8.58
CA SER A 339 15.04 2.40 9.74
C SER A 339 15.84 2.84 10.97
N LEU A 340 17.09 3.28 10.77
CA LEU A 340 17.95 3.79 11.85
C LEU A 340 17.42 5.11 12.41
N ILE A 341 17.03 6.04 11.55
CA ILE A 341 16.43 7.32 11.97
C ILE A 341 15.14 7.06 12.75
N ALA A 342 14.29 6.15 12.28
CA ALA A 342 13.06 5.75 12.97
C ALA A 342 13.35 5.13 14.35
N GLY A 343 14.30 4.19 14.43
CA GLY A 343 14.68 3.53 15.68
C GLY A 343 15.24 4.50 16.71
N ILE A 344 16.17 5.37 16.32
CA ILE A 344 16.71 6.43 17.20
C ILE A 344 15.59 7.37 17.66
N SER A 345 14.70 7.75 16.75
CA SER A 345 13.57 8.62 17.08
C SER A 345 12.61 7.99 18.09
N PHE A 346 12.29 6.69 17.96
CA PHE A 346 11.49 5.98 18.96
C PHE A 346 12.17 5.90 20.32
N ILE A 347 13.49 5.66 20.38
CA ILE A 347 14.25 5.67 21.62
C ILE A 347 14.15 7.04 22.31
N ILE A 348 14.31 8.13 21.54
CA ILE A 348 14.22 9.49 22.06
C ILE A 348 12.82 9.81 22.60
N VAL A 349 11.76 9.37 21.90
CA VAL A 349 10.36 9.58 22.35
C VAL A 349 10.10 8.93 23.72
N VAL A 350 10.71 7.77 23.99
CA VAL A 350 10.59 7.07 25.27
C VAL A 350 11.49 7.68 26.34
N ALA A 351 12.72 8.06 25.98
CA ALA A 351 13.74 8.49 26.93
C ALA A 351 13.57 9.95 27.42
N VAL A 352 13.04 10.84 26.58
CA VAL A 352 12.98 12.29 26.88
C VAL A 352 11.59 12.67 27.36
N ASP A 353 11.45 13.34 28.51
CA ASP A 353 10.13 13.77 29.02
C ASP A 353 9.60 15.08 28.42
N ALA A 354 10.43 15.87 27.74
CA ALA A 354 10.02 17.13 27.12
C ALA A 354 9.00 16.92 25.98
N LYS A 355 7.76 17.40 26.17
CA LYS A 355 6.62 17.21 25.26
C LYS A 355 6.89 17.62 23.80
N LYS A 356 7.53 18.78 23.59
CA LYS A 356 7.87 19.29 22.24
C LYS A 356 8.87 18.36 21.52
N VAL A 357 9.82 17.82 22.27
CA VAL A 357 10.83 16.88 21.74
C VAL A 357 10.16 15.56 21.38
N LYS A 358 9.33 15.00 22.26
CA LYS A 358 8.54 13.79 21.96
C LYS A 358 7.72 13.93 20.68
N TYR A 359 7.03 15.05 20.51
CA TYR A 359 6.23 15.29 19.31
C TYR A 359 7.07 15.35 18.04
N ALA A 360 8.17 16.13 18.04
CA ALA A 360 9.04 16.25 16.89
C ALA A 360 9.64 14.91 16.47
N PHE A 361 10.16 14.13 17.42
CA PHE A 361 10.71 12.81 17.14
C PHE A 361 9.65 11.77 16.81
N LEU A 362 8.41 11.91 17.30
CA LEU A 362 7.29 11.09 16.83
C LEU A 362 7.01 11.32 15.34
N CYS A 363 7.04 12.58 14.88
CA CYS A 363 6.89 12.91 13.46
C CYS A 363 7.99 12.27 12.61
N PHE A 364 9.26 12.39 13.03
CA PHE A 364 10.38 11.76 12.32
C PHE A 364 10.32 10.23 12.34
N ALA A 365 9.94 9.64 13.48
CA ALA A 365 9.81 8.19 13.62
C ALA A 365 8.75 7.64 12.67
N VAL A 366 7.53 8.17 12.73
CA VAL A 366 6.43 7.76 11.85
C VAL A 366 6.80 8.02 10.40
N GLY A 367 7.39 9.17 10.08
CA GLY A 367 7.73 9.49 8.70
C GLY A 367 8.76 8.56 8.08
N CYS A 368 9.78 8.17 8.84
CA CYS A 368 10.78 7.21 8.36
C CYS A 368 10.25 5.77 8.30
N VAL A 369 9.36 5.36 9.21
CA VAL A 369 8.66 4.06 9.12
C VAL A 369 7.81 4.00 7.84
N TYR A 370 7.07 5.06 7.54
CA TYR A 370 6.25 5.17 6.34
C TYR A 370 7.07 5.15 5.05
N ALA A 371 8.30 5.69 5.06
CA ALA A 371 9.23 5.60 3.94
C ALA A 371 9.85 4.20 3.78
N ALA A 372 10.12 3.49 4.89
CA ALA A 372 10.73 2.16 4.87
C ALA A 372 9.83 1.10 4.21
N CYS A 373 8.50 1.22 4.36
CA CYS A 373 7.53 0.28 3.80
C CYS A 373 7.57 0.19 2.25
N PRO A 374 7.36 1.27 1.49
CA PRO A 374 7.42 1.22 0.02
C PRO A 374 8.84 0.91 -0.47
N LEU A 375 9.89 1.37 0.22
CA LEU A 375 11.28 1.03 -0.14
C LEU A 375 11.52 -0.48 -0.08
N THR A 376 11.03 -1.15 0.96
CA THR A 376 11.18 -2.60 1.15
C THR A 376 10.36 -3.38 0.13
N LEU A 377 9.12 -2.95 -0.12
CA LEU A 377 8.24 -3.61 -1.09
C LEU A 377 8.76 -3.45 -2.53
N LEU A 378 9.24 -2.26 -2.89
CA LEU A 378 9.86 -2.03 -4.19
C LEU A 378 11.10 -2.91 -4.34
N TRP A 379 11.89 -3.14 -3.29
CA TRP A 379 13.08 -3.99 -3.36
C TRP A 379 12.78 -5.40 -3.87
N VAL A 380 11.58 -5.94 -3.58
CA VAL A 380 11.12 -7.24 -4.12
C VAL A 380 11.18 -7.26 -5.64
N SER A 381 10.65 -6.22 -6.29
CA SER A 381 10.55 -6.17 -7.75
C SER A 381 11.91 -6.03 -8.45
N SER A 382 12.94 -5.57 -7.73
CA SER A 382 14.31 -5.48 -8.25
C SER A 382 15.15 -6.74 -7.99
N VAL A 383 14.77 -7.59 -7.05
CA VAL A 383 15.51 -8.79 -6.69
C VAL A 383 14.94 -10.03 -7.37
N ILE A 384 13.61 -10.09 -7.51
CA ILE A 384 12.91 -11.16 -8.21
C ILE A 384 12.43 -10.54 -9.51
N ASP A 385 13.23 -10.62 -10.55
CA ASP A 385 13.02 -9.94 -11.81
C ASP A 385 12.40 -10.86 -12.88
N HIS A 386 12.74 -12.16 -12.84
CA HIS A 386 12.28 -13.19 -13.77
C HIS A 386 11.91 -14.52 -13.07
N PRO A 387 10.97 -15.32 -13.64
CA PRO A 387 9.94 -14.94 -14.62
C PRO A 387 8.95 -13.90 -14.08
N ALA A 388 8.28 -13.16 -14.96
CA ALA A 388 7.35 -12.08 -14.56
C ALA A 388 6.22 -12.57 -13.63
N GLU A 389 5.70 -13.77 -13.88
CA GLU A 389 4.70 -14.41 -13.02
C GLU A 389 5.23 -14.72 -11.63
N LYS A 390 6.47 -15.25 -11.52
CA LYS A 390 7.12 -15.50 -10.22
C LYS A 390 7.26 -14.21 -9.42
N ARG A 391 7.66 -13.11 -10.07
CA ARG A 391 7.75 -11.80 -9.42
C ARG A 391 6.39 -11.33 -8.91
N ALA A 392 5.35 -11.42 -9.73
CA ALA A 392 4.00 -11.01 -9.32
C ALA A 392 3.51 -11.81 -8.11
N VAL A 393 3.71 -13.13 -8.12
CA VAL A 393 3.41 -14.01 -6.99
C VAL A 393 4.23 -13.65 -5.76
N ALA A 394 5.53 -13.36 -5.92
CA ALA A 394 6.39 -12.98 -4.80
C ALA A 394 6.00 -11.63 -4.19
N ILE A 395 5.66 -10.61 -5.00
CA ILE A 395 5.17 -9.32 -4.51
C ILE A 395 3.85 -9.49 -3.75
N ALA A 396 2.92 -10.30 -4.29
CA ALA A 396 1.66 -10.60 -3.62
C ALA A 396 1.88 -11.34 -2.29
N LEU A 397 2.76 -12.35 -2.27
CA LEU A 397 3.08 -13.10 -1.06
C LEU A 397 3.74 -12.20 0.00
N VAL A 398 4.71 -11.38 -0.39
CA VAL A 398 5.37 -10.42 0.51
C VAL A 398 4.35 -9.44 1.06
N ASN A 399 3.47 -8.89 0.22
CA ASN A 399 2.45 -7.92 0.65
C ASN A 399 1.44 -8.56 1.63
N GLY A 400 0.85 -9.71 1.26
CA GLY A 400 -0.12 -10.42 2.09
C GLY A 400 0.46 -10.85 3.44
N LEU A 401 1.66 -11.44 3.45
CA LEU A 401 2.36 -11.78 4.70
C LEU A 401 2.75 -10.54 5.51
N GLY A 402 3.14 -9.45 4.84
CA GLY A 402 3.41 -8.17 5.51
C GLY A 402 2.19 -7.63 6.24
N ASN A 403 1.02 -7.59 5.59
CA ASN A 403 -0.21 -7.11 6.20
C ASN A 403 -0.63 -7.92 7.43
N SER A 404 -0.25 -9.21 7.50
CA SER A 404 -0.45 -10.03 8.69
C SER A 404 0.22 -9.46 9.94
N ALA A 405 1.24 -8.58 9.79
CA ALA A 405 1.85 -7.86 10.90
C ALA A 405 0.85 -7.03 11.72
N SER A 406 -0.24 -6.60 11.10
CA SER A 406 -1.30 -5.84 11.77
C SER A 406 -2.09 -6.67 12.79
N ILE A 407 -2.06 -8.02 12.68
CA ILE A 407 -2.70 -8.95 13.63
C ILE A 407 -2.06 -8.79 15.02
N TYR A 408 -0.74 -8.94 15.12
CA TYR A 408 -0.05 -8.73 16.39
C TYR A 408 0.14 -7.24 16.71
N GLY A 409 0.26 -6.38 15.70
CA GLY A 409 0.37 -4.93 15.86
C GLY A 409 -0.80 -4.30 16.61
N SER A 410 -1.99 -4.88 16.46
CA SER A 410 -3.22 -4.47 17.16
C SER A 410 -3.11 -4.55 18.68
N PHE A 411 -2.22 -5.40 19.22
CA PHE A 411 -2.03 -5.61 20.66
C PHE A 411 -0.81 -4.89 21.24
N LEU A 412 -0.05 -4.14 20.42
CA LEU A 412 1.21 -3.51 20.87
C LEU A 412 1.02 -2.33 21.82
N TRP A 413 -0.17 -1.73 21.84
CA TRP A 413 -0.44 -0.47 22.55
C TRP A 413 -1.57 -0.61 23.57
N PRO A 414 -1.44 -1.49 24.58
CA PRO A 414 -2.46 -1.63 25.63
C PRO A 414 -2.47 -0.39 26.53
N SER A 415 -3.66 0.06 26.94
CA SER A 415 -3.84 1.22 27.82
C SER A 415 -3.11 1.09 29.17
N THR A 416 -2.90 -0.13 29.66
CA THR A 416 -2.17 -0.44 30.90
C THR A 416 -0.72 0.03 30.89
N THR A 417 -0.12 0.20 29.71
CA THR A 417 1.27 0.67 29.56
C THR A 417 1.37 2.18 29.31
N GLY A 418 0.23 2.89 29.29
CA GLY A 418 0.21 4.35 29.32
C GLY A 418 0.76 4.90 30.66
N PRO A 419 1.28 6.14 30.71
CA PRO A 419 1.33 7.14 29.65
C PRO A 419 2.59 7.09 28.78
N ARG A 420 3.52 6.16 29.03
CA ARG A 420 4.78 6.08 28.27
C ARG A 420 4.74 5.07 27.11
N TYR A 421 3.79 4.13 27.12
CA TYR A 421 3.65 3.03 26.15
C TYR A 421 4.98 2.35 25.79
N VAL A 422 5.80 2.09 26.82
CA VAL A 422 7.16 1.55 26.64
C VAL A 422 7.12 0.24 25.86
N GLN A 423 6.13 -0.62 26.10
CA GLN A 423 5.96 -1.87 25.36
C GLN A 423 5.81 -1.65 23.85
N GLY A 424 4.92 -0.74 23.44
CA GLY A 424 4.67 -0.43 22.03
C GLY A 424 5.92 0.13 21.36
N PHE A 425 6.51 1.18 21.95
CA PHE A 425 7.73 1.79 21.41
C PHE A 425 8.93 0.85 21.41
N ALA A 426 9.15 0.04 22.45
CA ALA A 426 10.24 -0.92 22.49
C ALA A 426 10.10 -1.98 21.39
N THR A 427 8.88 -2.46 21.17
CA THR A 427 8.60 -3.47 20.15
C THR A 427 8.76 -2.91 18.73
N THR A 428 8.22 -1.72 18.45
CA THR A 428 8.40 -1.08 17.13
C THR A 428 9.85 -0.68 16.89
N THR A 429 10.60 -0.29 17.94
CA THR A 429 12.04 -0.05 17.86
C THR A 429 12.79 -1.33 17.51
N ALA A 430 12.48 -2.44 18.17
CA ALA A 430 13.10 -3.73 17.89
C ALA A 430 12.83 -4.16 16.44
N PHE A 431 11.60 -4.00 15.95
CA PHE A 431 11.26 -4.32 14.56
C PHE A 431 12.04 -3.47 13.56
N ILE A 432 12.08 -2.15 13.74
CA ILE A 432 12.72 -1.27 12.77
C ILE A 432 14.25 -1.38 12.82
N LEU A 433 14.87 -1.58 13.99
CA LEU A 433 16.31 -1.81 14.08
C LEU A 433 16.71 -3.19 13.51
N THR A 434 15.86 -4.19 13.70
CA THR A 434 16.05 -5.51 13.07
C THR A 434 15.93 -5.37 11.55
N LEU A 435 14.97 -4.59 11.04
CA LEU A 435 14.87 -4.26 9.62
C LEU A 435 16.15 -3.58 9.10
N CYS A 436 16.72 -2.64 9.87
CA CYS A 436 17.96 -1.97 9.51
C CYS A 436 19.12 -2.95 9.30
N ILE A 437 19.29 -3.89 10.24
CA ILE A 437 20.33 -4.93 10.20
C ILE A 437 20.05 -5.89 9.04
N MET A 438 18.82 -6.38 8.92
CA MET A 438 18.42 -7.29 7.85
C MET A 438 18.61 -6.67 6.47
N ALA A 439 18.35 -5.39 6.29
CA ALA A 439 18.60 -4.71 5.01
C ALA A 439 20.09 -4.72 4.63
N GLN A 440 21.01 -4.50 5.57
CA GLN A 440 22.45 -4.59 5.28
C GLN A 440 22.90 -6.03 5.03
N VAL A 441 22.43 -6.99 5.85
CA VAL A 441 22.72 -8.41 5.67
C VAL A 441 22.20 -8.88 4.31
N PHE A 442 21.00 -8.50 3.91
CA PHE A 442 20.42 -8.86 2.62
C PHE A 442 21.23 -8.29 1.46
N LYS A 443 21.69 -7.03 1.56
CA LYS A 443 22.58 -6.42 0.57
C LYS A 443 23.87 -7.24 0.41
N VAL A 444 24.47 -7.72 1.50
CA VAL A 444 25.66 -8.58 1.45
C VAL A 444 25.33 -9.95 0.86
N LEU A 445 24.21 -10.57 1.27
CA LEU A 445 23.78 -11.86 0.75
C LEU A 445 23.46 -11.82 -0.74
N LEU A 446 22.90 -10.72 -1.25
CA LEU A 446 22.65 -10.54 -2.68
C LEU A 446 23.94 -10.43 -3.49
N ARG A 447 25.00 -9.83 -2.93
CA ARG A 447 26.33 -9.83 -3.56
C ARG A 447 26.97 -11.22 -3.57
N LYS A 448 26.76 -12.00 -2.51
CA LYS A 448 27.31 -13.37 -2.40
C LYS A 448 26.53 -14.39 -3.24
N TYR A 449 25.21 -14.21 -3.34
CA TYR A 449 24.28 -15.07 -4.06
C TYR A 449 23.40 -14.23 -4.98
N PRO A 450 23.96 -13.72 -6.10
CA PRO A 450 23.23 -12.87 -7.04
C PRO A 450 22.03 -13.61 -7.66
N SER A 451 20.97 -12.86 -7.94
CA SER A 451 19.82 -13.38 -8.69
C SER A 451 20.20 -13.61 -10.15
N GLN A 452 19.51 -14.52 -10.85
CA GLN A 452 19.85 -14.86 -12.23
C GLN A 452 19.89 -13.62 -13.14
N GLY A 453 19.03 -12.62 -12.96
CA GLY A 453 19.12 -11.37 -13.73
C GLY A 453 20.01 -10.27 -13.14
N LEU A 454 20.50 -10.41 -11.90
CA LEU A 454 21.63 -9.61 -11.41
C LEU A 454 22.92 -9.97 -12.15
N ASN A 455 23.12 -11.26 -12.47
CA ASN A 455 24.24 -11.73 -13.29
C ASN A 455 24.24 -11.13 -14.71
N ASP A 456 23.07 -10.95 -15.32
CA ASP A 456 22.95 -10.34 -16.65
C ASP A 456 23.25 -8.84 -16.60
N ALA A 457 22.81 -8.13 -15.55
CA ALA A 457 23.11 -6.72 -15.36
C ALA A 457 24.60 -6.46 -15.04
N GLU A 458 25.24 -7.32 -14.24
CA GLU A 458 26.68 -7.26 -13.97
C GLU A 458 27.49 -7.58 -15.23
N ARG A 459 27.10 -8.58 -16.03
CA ARG A 459 27.71 -8.86 -17.35
C ARG A 459 27.67 -7.67 -18.30
N ILE A 460 26.53 -6.98 -18.41
CA ILE A 460 26.38 -5.81 -19.28
C ILE A 460 27.23 -4.62 -18.79
N VAL A 461 27.43 -4.49 -17.48
CA VAL A 461 28.31 -3.46 -16.92
C VAL A 461 29.78 -3.80 -17.16
N ASP A 462 30.17 -5.06 -16.98
CA ASP A 462 31.52 -5.54 -17.26
C ASP A 462 31.86 -5.44 -18.76
N GLU A 463 30.93 -5.77 -19.66
CA GLU A 463 31.10 -5.58 -21.11
C GLU A 463 31.29 -4.11 -21.49
N LYS A 464 30.52 -3.20 -20.89
CA LYS A 464 30.69 -1.74 -21.11
C LYS A 464 31.99 -1.21 -20.53
N GLN A 465 32.48 -1.77 -19.43
CA GLN A 465 33.76 -1.38 -18.86
C GLN A 465 34.94 -1.95 -19.66
N SER A 466 34.81 -3.15 -20.23
CA SER A 466 35.82 -3.70 -21.15
C SER A 466 35.88 -2.94 -22.47
N ASP A 467 34.75 -2.50 -23.01
CA ASP A 467 34.72 -1.69 -24.25
C ASP A 467 35.41 -0.34 -24.05
N VAL A 468 35.20 0.32 -22.89
CA VAL A 468 35.85 1.60 -22.55
C VAL A 468 37.34 1.43 -22.23
N ALA A 469 37.79 0.25 -21.80
CA ALA A 469 39.21 -0.05 -21.59
C ALA A 469 39.94 -0.49 -22.89
N SER A 470 39.18 -0.74 -23.97
CA SER A 470 39.70 -1.17 -25.27
C SER A 470 39.78 -0.05 -26.32
N VAL A 471 39.47 1.18 -25.93
CA VAL A 471 39.67 2.44 -26.68
C VAL A 471 40.72 3.26 -25.96
#